data_AF-A0A965LGF9-F1
#
_entry.id   AF-A0A965LGF9-F1
#
_cell.length_a   1.000
_cell.length_b   1.000
_cell.length_c   1.000
_cell.angle_alpha   90.00
_cell.angle_beta   90.00
_cell.angle_gamma   90.00
#
_symmetry.space_group_name_H-M   'P 1'
#
loop_
_entity.id
_entity.type
_entity.pdbx_description
1 polymer ?
#
loop_
_entity_poly.entity_id
_entity_poly.type
_entity_poly.pdbx_seq_one_letter_code
_entity_poly.pdbx_strand_id
1 'polypeptide(L)'
;MDCYGQFGGGVMAHFAKIENGVVREVLVIGNDDAPTEAAGKQFIAACGIAGEWVQTSYNNNPIEGQDRGKYAGIGDLWDGEQFVSPTVEVTE
;
A
#
# COMPACT_ATOMS: atom_id res chain seq x y z
N MET A 1 -14.36 20.50 6.58
CA MET A 1 -13.99 19.21 5.94
C MET A 1 -12.54 19.34 5.63
N ASP A 2 -11.73 19.11 6.66
CA ASP A 2 -10.34 19.54 6.68
C ASP A 2 -9.59 18.23 6.61
N CYS A 3 -9.07 17.89 5.43
CA CYS A 3 -8.33 16.65 5.17
C CYS A 3 -6.95 16.60 5.88
N TYR A 4 -6.77 17.41 6.94
CA TYR A 4 -5.56 17.54 7.75
C TYR A 4 -5.86 17.17 9.21
N GLY A 5 -6.43 15.98 9.41
CA GLY A 5 -6.67 15.38 10.72
C GLY A 5 -5.38 14.93 11.39
N GLN A 6 -4.95 15.73 12.37
CA GLN A 6 -4.50 15.30 13.70
C GLN A 6 -3.36 14.25 13.81
N PHE A 7 -2.17 14.76 14.15
CA PHE A 7 -1.01 14.00 14.61
C PHE A 7 -1.32 13.21 15.90
N GLY A 8 -1.75 11.96 15.76
CA GLY A 8 -1.76 10.93 16.80
C GLY A 8 -0.79 9.82 16.40
N GLY A 9 0.30 9.65 17.15
CA GLY A 9 1.26 8.58 16.87
C GLY A 9 0.64 7.20 17.07
N GLY A 10 0.45 6.45 15.97
CA GLY A 10 -0.08 5.09 16.03
C GLY A 10 -0.11 4.41 14.66
N VAL A 11 1.05 3.88 14.25
CA VAL A 11 1.28 2.95 13.11
C VAL A 11 0.85 3.46 11.72
N MET A 12 1.79 3.50 10.78
CA MET A 12 1.61 3.98 9.41
C MET A 12 1.20 2.83 8.47
N ALA A 13 -0.02 2.88 7.92
CA ALA A 13 -0.51 1.93 6.93
C ALA A 13 -0.06 2.36 5.53
N HIS A 14 0.69 1.51 4.84
CA HIS A 14 1.24 1.83 3.54
C HIS A 14 0.44 1.14 2.45
N PHE A 15 0.03 1.92 1.44
CA PHE A 15 -0.78 1.46 0.32
C PHE A 15 0.00 1.68 -0.97
N ALA A 16 0.13 0.63 -1.76
CA ALA A 16 0.76 0.66 -3.06
C ALA A 16 -0.30 0.70 -4.16
N LYS A 17 -0.17 1.65 -5.07
CA LYS A 17 -0.99 1.72 -6.28
C LYS A 17 -0.42 0.80 -7.33
N ILE A 18 -1.22 -0.16 -7.76
CA ILE A 18 -0.85 -1.13 -8.77
C ILE A 18 -1.48 -0.70 -10.09
N GLU A 19 -0.66 -0.68 -11.13
CA GLU A 19 -1.09 -0.40 -12.50
C GLU A 19 -0.38 -1.40 -13.43
N ASN A 20 -1.17 -2.20 -14.15
CA ASN A 20 -0.66 -3.29 -14.99
C ASN A 20 0.27 -4.26 -14.23
N GLY A 21 -0.05 -4.55 -12.96
CA GLY A 21 0.77 -5.42 -12.10
C GLY A 21 2.06 -4.78 -11.58
N VAL A 22 2.28 -3.47 -11.81
CA VAL A 22 3.46 -2.74 -11.34
C VAL A 22 3.05 -1.67 -10.34
N VAL A 23 3.80 -1.53 -9.26
CA VAL A 23 3.62 -0.48 -8.27
C VAL A 23 4.06 0.86 -8.85
N ARG A 24 3.13 1.80 -8.99
CA ARG A 24 3.38 3.14 -9.53
C ARG A 24 3.59 4.19 -8.46
N GLU A 25 2.82 4.10 -7.39
CA GLU A 25 2.76 5.09 -6.34
C GLU A 25 2.62 4.38 -4.99
N VAL A 26 3.12 5.00 -3.92
CA VAL A 26 2.96 4.48 -2.56
C VAL A 26 2.50 5.63 -1.68
N LEU A 27 1.39 5.43 -0.98
CA LEU A 27 0.81 6.37 -0.03
C LEU A 27 0.89 5.83 1.37
N VAL A 28 0.95 6.75 2.33
CA VAL A 28 0.96 6.43 3.74
C VAL A 28 -0.24 7.06 4.39
N ILE A 29 -1.03 6.24 5.07
CA ILE A 29 -2.27 6.63 5.74
C ILE A 29 -2.10 6.25 7.21
N GLY A 30 -2.61 7.10 8.11
CA GLY A 30 -2.67 6.75 9.52
C GLY A 30 -3.56 5.54 9.74
N ASN A 31 -3.19 4.61 10.63
CA ASN A 31 -4.04 3.45 10.94
C ASN A 31 -5.43 3.86 11.48
N ASP A 32 -5.57 5.06 12.04
CA ASP A 32 -6.87 5.59 12.47
C ASP A 32 -7.84 5.78 11.30
N ASP A 33 -7.35 6.21 10.13
CA ASP A 33 -8.14 6.36 8.90
C ASP A 33 -8.18 5.06 8.06
N ALA A 34 -7.23 4.15 8.31
CA ALA A 34 -7.12 2.86 7.64
C ALA A 34 -7.05 1.67 8.64
N PRO A 35 -8.07 1.47 9.49
CA PRO A 35 -8.08 0.36 10.45
C PRO A 35 -8.20 -1.02 9.77
N THR A 36 -8.60 -1.04 8.50
CA THR A 36 -8.67 -2.21 7.62
C THR A 36 -8.23 -1.79 6.22
N GLU A 37 -7.86 -2.76 5.38
CA GLU A 37 -7.49 -2.47 3.99
C GLU A 37 -8.68 -1.82 3.24
N ALA A 38 -9.89 -2.31 3.50
CA ALA A 38 -11.11 -1.76 2.91
C ALA A 38 -11.34 -0.30 3.31
N ALA A 39 -11.19 0.04 4.59
CA ALA A 39 -11.34 1.41 5.07
C ALA A 39 -10.29 2.36 4.46
N GLY A 40 -9.03 1.92 4.39
CA GLY A 40 -7.97 2.70 3.74
C GLY A 40 -8.25 2.94 2.26
N LYS A 41 -8.70 1.92 1.52
CA LYS A 41 -9.12 2.07 0.11
C LYS A 41 -10.27 3.07 -0.04
N GLN A 42 -11.26 3.02 0.85
CA GLN A 42 -12.37 3.97 0.84
C GLN A 42 -11.90 5.41 1.13
N PHE A 43 -10.96 5.58 2.06
CA PHE A 43 -10.36 6.88 2.34
C PHE A 43 -9.64 7.46 1.12
N ILE A 44 -8.79 6.65 0.46
CA ILE A 44 -8.09 7.05 -0.76
C ILE A 44 -9.08 7.46 -1.86
N ALA A 45 -10.15 6.68 -2.05
CA ALA A 45 -11.21 7.02 -3.00
C ALA A 45 -11.95 8.32 -2.62
N ALA A 46 -12.21 8.55 -1.32
CA ALA A 46 -12.82 9.77 -0.80
C ALA A 46 -11.93 11.00 -1.00
N CYS A 47 -10.60 10.83 -0.99
CA CYS A 47 -9.64 11.87 -1.38
C CYS A 47 -9.64 12.17 -2.90
N GLY A 48 -10.39 11.41 -3.70
CA GLY A 48 -10.44 11.56 -5.16
C GLY A 48 -9.27 10.90 -5.89
N ILE A 49 -8.54 10.01 -5.22
CA ILE A 49 -7.39 9.31 -5.80
C ILE A 49 -7.87 7.96 -6.35
N ALA A 50 -8.13 7.91 -7.65
CA ALA A 50 -8.54 6.67 -8.32
C ALA A 50 -7.34 5.74 -8.56
N GLY A 51 -7.59 4.44 -8.47
CA GLY A 51 -6.59 3.40 -8.74
C GLY A 51 -6.86 2.13 -7.96
N GLU A 52 -6.10 1.08 -8.28
CA GLU A 52 -6.06 -0.13 -7.49
C GLU A 52 -5.01 0.05 -6.40
N TRP A 53 -5.44 0.11 -5.15
CA TRP A 53 -4.57 0.30 -3.99
C TRP A 53 -4.58 -0.96 -3.15
N VAL A 54 -3.40 -1.48 -2.83
CA VAL A 54 -3.25 -2.67 -1.97
C VAL A 54 -2.37 -2.30 -0.79
N GLN A 55 -2.78 -2.72 0.42
CA GLN A 55 -2.00 -2.46 1.62
C GLN A 55 -0.77 -3.36 1.66
N THR A 56 0.38 -2.78 1.92
CA THR A 56 1.65 -3.49 2.07
C THR A 56 1.80 -3.95 3.53
N SER A 57 2.33 -5.16 3.75
CA SER A 57 2.66 -5.64 5.09
C SER A 57 4.07 -5.19 5.52
N TYR A 58 4.26 -5.08 6.84
CA TYR A 58 5.59 -4.98 7.44
C TYR A 58 6.08 -6.35 7.87
N ASN A 59 7.40 -6.51 7.95
CA ASN A 59 8.15 -7.63 8.54
C ASN A 59 7.33 -8.47 9.55
N ASN A 60 6.67 -9.54 9.09
CA ASN A 60 5.87 -10.46 9.92
C ASN A 60 4.58 -9.90 10.56
N ASN A 61 4.06 -8.75 10.12
CA ASN A 61 2.74 -8.26 10.53
C ASN A 61 1.71 -8.50 9.41
N PRO A 62 1.03 -9.65 9.41
CA PRO A 62 0.06 -9.98 8.36
C PRO A 62 -1.12 -9.01 8.42
N ILE A 63 -1.49 -8.47 7.25
CA ILE A 63 -2.69 -7.65 7.11
C ILE A 63 -3.85 -8.61 6.90
N GLU A 64 -4.79 -8.66 7.86
CA GLU A 64 -5.94 -9.57 7.79
C GLU A 64 -5.55 -11.06 7.61
N GLY A 65 -4.39 -11.45 8.16
CA GLY A 65 -3.85 -12.81 8.01
C GLY A 65 -3.09 -13.07 6.70
N GLN A 66 -2.97 -12.07 5.81
CA GLN A 66 -2.21 -12.15 4.57
C GLN A 66 -0.81 -11.55 4.75
N ASP A 67 0.22 -12.33 4.46
CA ASP A 67 1.58 -11.83 4.35
C ASP A 67 1.83 -11.35 2.92
N ARG A 68 2.16 -10.06 2.77
CA ARG A 68 2.51 -9.44 1.49
C ARG A 68 4.02 -9.48 1.21
N GLY A 69 4.79 -10.11 2.10
CA GLY A 69 6.22 -10.36 1.99
C GLY A 69 7.09 -9.16 2.33
N LYS A 70 6.85 -8.02 1.68
CA LYS A 70 7.66 -6.80 1.83
C LYS A 70 6.84 -5.52 1.77
N TYR A 71 7.49 -4.45 2.19
CA TYR A 71 7.10 -3.10 1.83
C TYR A 71 7.25 -2.90 0.32
N ALA A 72 6.15 -2.64 -0.38
CA ALA A 72 6.18 -2.41 -1.80
C ALA A 72 6.81 -1.05 -2.13
N GLY A 73 7.83 -1.05 -2.96
CA GLY A 73 8.42 0.14 -3.56
C GLY A 73 7.87 0.42 -4.95
N ILE A 74 8.03 1.65 -5.42
CA ILE A 74 7.73 2.01 -6.81
C ILE A 74 8.60 1.13 -7.73
N GLY A 75 7.97 0.49 -8.70
CA GLY A 75 8.61 -0.45 -9.63
C GLY A 75 8.51 -1.92 -9.20
N ASP A 76 8.10 -2.22 -7.97
CA ASP A 76 7.81 -3.62 -7.58
C ASP A 76 6.63 -4.18 -8.39
N LEU A 77 6.60 -5.50 -8.53
CA LEU A 77 5.51 -6.22 -9.18
C LEU A 77 4.57 -6.79 -8.13
N TRP A 78 3.28 -6.80 -8.47
CA TRP A 78 2.22 -7.42 -7.70
C TRP A 78 1.77 -8.70 -8.37
N ASP A 79 1.91 -9.84 -7.68
CA ASP A 79 1.51 -11.15 -8.20
C ASP A 79 0.09 -11.57 -7.81
N GLY A 80 -0.61 -10.75 -7.01
CA GLY A 80 -1.93 -11.04 -6.44
C GLY A 80 -1.91 -11.38 -4.95
N GLU A 81 -0.76 -11.82 -4.44
CA GLU A 81 -0.56 -12.24 -3.06
C GLU A 81 0.55 -11.44 -2.36
N GLN A 82 1.68 -11.23 -3.03
CA GLN A 82 2.91 -10.62 -2.52
C GLN A 82 3.52 -9.61 -3.50
N PHE A 83 4.34 -8.71 -2.93
CA PHE A 83 5.14 -7.79 -3.72
C PHE A 83 6.52 -8.38 -4.01
N VAL A 84 6.90 -8.42 -5.29
CA VAL A 84 8.18 -8.96 -5.73
C VAL A 84 8.98 -7.88 -6.46
N SER A 85 10.28 -7.79 -6.16
CA SER A 85 11.16 -6.87 -6.88
C SER A 85 11.33 -7.36 -8.33
N PRO A 86 11.25 -6.50 -9.35
CA PRO A 86 11.55 -6.90 -10.72
C PRO A 86 13.02 -7.33 -10.83
N THR A 87 13.26 -8.55 -11.30
CA THR A 87 14.60 -9.00 -11.67
C THR A 87 14.99 -8.34 -12.97
N VAL A 88 15.70 -7.22 -12.90
CA VAL A 88 16.32 -6.63 -14.09
C VAL A 88 17.48 -7.55 -14.48
N GLU A 89 17.30 -8.40 -15.48
CA GLU A 89 18.43 -9.05 -16.14
C GLU A 89 19.27 -7.95 -16.79
N VAL A 90 20.38 -7.58 -16.15
CA VAL A 90 21.38 -6.70 -16.75
C VAL A 90 22.04 -7.49 -17.87
N THR A 91 21.58 -7.27 -19.11
CA THR A 91 22.30 -7.74 -20.29
C THR A 91 23.41 -6.73 -20.55
N GLU A 92 24.62 -7.02 -20.07
CA GLU A 92 25.86 -6.33 -20.49
C GLU A 92 26.27 -6.71 -21.91
#